data_AF-A0A8R1IB50-F1
#
_entry.id   AF-A0A8R1IB50-F1
#
_cell.length_a   1.000
_cell.length_b   1.000
_cell.length_c   1.000
_cell.angle_alpha   90.00
_cell.angle_beta   90.00
_cell.angle_gamma   90.00
#
_symmetry.space_group_name_H-M   'P 1'
#
loop_
_entity.id
_entity.type
_entity.pdbx_description
1 polymer ?
#
loop_
_entity_poly.entity_id
_entity_poly.type
_entity_poly.pdbx_seq_one_letter_code
_entity_poly.pdbx_strand_id
1 'polypeptide(L)'
;MKKVFTAQAIQTAIEKSLPDFQKIAGNGAVRTQDSVRRQFQRDESHFIAPPPSVVLEPTSTEQVSQLLQICNDRQIPVVPFGTGTGLEGGSMSTLAGVCMSTQQIGGEPTLREQDFVCSVKPSTTRLALNEAIKSSGLFFPVDPGADASVCGMVATSASGTNAIRYGTMKENVVNLEVVLADGTILDTKGKGRCPRKSSAGFNFTELFVGSEGTLGIITQATVRAPPPSVVLEPTSTEQVSQLLRICNDRQIPVVPFGTGTGLEGGSMSTLAGVCMSTQQIAGEPTLREQDFVCSVKPSTTRLTLNEAIKTSGLFFPVDPGADASVCGMAATSASGTNAIRYGTMKENVVLLKMVESLKKDKHAFRGCFLHET
;
A
#
# COMPACT_ATOMS: atom_id res chain seq x y z
N MET A 1 23.69 -7.29 -33.85
CA MET A 1 23.30 -8.71 -33.80
C MET A 1 22.13 -8.87 -32.83
N LYS A 2 20.95 -9.32 -33.29
CA LYS A 2 19.87 -9.71 -32.37
C LYS A 2 20.30 -11.00 -31.67
N LYS A 3 20.61 -10.91 -30.37
CA LYS A 3 20.95 -12.07 -29.55
C LYS A 3 19.67 -12.89 -29.36
N VAL A 4 19.64 -14.12 -29.85
CA VAL A 4 18.50 -15.02 -29.66
C VAL A 4 18.75 -15.83 -28.40
N PHE A 5 17.99 -15.52 -27.35
CA PHE A 5 17.94 -16.34 -26.14
C PHE A 5 17.20 -17.64 -26.45
N THR A 6 17.91 -18.77 -26.53
CA THR A 6 17.25 -20.07 -26.56
C THR A 6 17.09 -20.58 -25.13
N ALA A 7 15.96 -21.23 -24.83
CA ALA A 7 15.70 -21.79 -23.50
C ALA A 7 16.83 -22.74 -23.06
N GLN A 8 17.37 -23.52 -23.99
CA GLN A 8 18.48 -24.45 -23.72
C GLN A 8 19.79 -23.72 -23.38
N ALA A 9 20.12 -22.62 -24.07
CA ALA A 9 21.31 -21.83 -23.76
C ALA A 9 21.21 -21.16 -22.38
N ILE A 10 20.03 -20.63 -22.03
CA ILE A 10 19.77 -20.04 -20.71
C ILE A 10 19.95 -21.11 -19.63
N GLN A 11 19.35 -22.28 -19.80
CA GLN A 11 19.42 -23.34 -18.82
C GLN A 11 20.87 -23.82 -18.60
N THR A 12 21.63 -24.06 -19.67
CA THR A 12 23.05 -24.42 -19.56
C THR A 12 23.88 -23.33 -18.88
N ALA A 13 23.60 -22.05 -19.16
CA ALA A 13 24.29 -20.94 -18.50
C ALA A 13 24.00 -20.89 -17.00
N ILE A 14 22.74 -21.14 -16.60
CA ILE A 14 22.34 -21.18 -15.19
C ILE A 14 22.99 -22.36 -14.46
N GLU A 15 22.96 -23.57 -15.04
CA GLU A 15 23.58 -24.76 -14.45
C GLU A 15 25.07 -24.56 -14.17
N LYS A 16 25.80 -23.94 -15.11
CA LYS A 16 27.21 -23.58 -14.94
C LYS A 16 27.44 -22.48 -13.89
N SER A 17 26.40 -21.71 -13.56
CA SER A 17 26.47 -20.59 -12.62
C SER A 17 26.06 -20.92 -11.19
N LEU A 18 25.46 -22.10 -10.96
CA LEU A 18 25.06 -22.53 -9.63
C LEU A 18 26.20 -22.46 -8.58
N PRO A 19 27.44 -22.91 -8.86
CA PRO A 19 28.52 -22.83 -7.88
C PRO A 19 28.87 -21.38 -7.50
N ASP A 20 28.83 -20.45 -8.46
CA ASP A 20 29.12 -19.05 -8.22
C ASP A 20 28.00 -18.36 -7.44
N PHE A 21 26.74 -18.67 -7.78
CA PHE A 21 25.58 -18.19 -7.02
C PHE A 21 25.63 -18.67 -5.57
N GLN A 22 25.96 -19.95 -5.35
CA GLN A 22 26.11 -20.54 -4.03
C GLN A 22 27.25 -19.92 -3.23
N LYS A 23 28.36 -19.57 -3.89
CA LYS A 23 29.50 -18.89 -3.25
C LYS A 23 29.12 -17.49 -2.75
N ILE A 24 28.27 -16.77 -3.48
CA ILE A 24 27.87 -15.40 -3.14
C ILE A 24 26.74 -15.36 -2.11
N ALA A 25 25.64 -16.08 -2.40
CA ALA A 25 24.41 -16.01 -1.62
C ALA A 25 24.33 -17.08 -0.51
N GLY A 26 25.16 -18.11 -0.60
CA GLY A 26 25.08 -19.31 0.24
C GLY A 26 24.11 -20.36 -0.33
N ASN A 27 24.35 -21.63 -0.01
CA ASN A 27 23.55 -22.75 -0.52
C ASN A 27 22.05 -22.63 -0.21
N GLY A 28 21.72 -22.07 0.95
CA GLY A 28 20.34 -21.87 1.37
C GLY A 28 19.58 -20.84 0.54
N ALA A 29 20.27 -19.90 -0.11
CA ALA A 29 19.64 -18.82 -0.88
C ALA A 29 19.52 -19.13 -2.39
N VAL A 30 19.98 -20.30 -2.84
CA VAL A 30 19.89 -20.75 -4.24
C VAL A 30 18.87 -21.87 -4.33
N ARG A 31 17.67 -21.57 -4.83
CA ARG A 31 16.53 -22.52 -4.87
C ARG A 31 16.32 -23.06 -6.28
N THR A 32 16.48 -24.37 -6.42
CA THR A 32 16.28 -25.11 -7.68
C THR A 32 15.13 -26.11 -7.60
N GLN A 33 14.55 -26.32 -6.41
CA GLN A 33 13.42 -27.22 -6.19
C GLN A 33 12.18 -26.72 -6.93
N ASP A 34 11.50 -27.60 -7.67
CA ASP A 34 10.33 -27.25 -8.49
C ASP A 34 9.20 -26.61 -7.67
N SER A 35 8.92 -27.14 -6.47
CA SER A 35 7.90 -26.59 -5.57
C SER A 35 8.16 -25.14 -5.18
N VAL A 36 9.42 -24.78 -4.91
CA VAL A 36 9.82 -23.40 -4.56
C VAL A 36 9.74 -22.52 -5.80
N ARG A 37 10.31 -22.95 -6.93
CA ARG A 37 10.30 -22.18 -8.18
C ARG A 37 8.89 -21.82 -8.64
N ARG A 38 7.91 -22.70 -8.44
CA ARG A 38 6.49 -22.46 -8.75
C ARG A 38 5.84 -21.39 -7.87
N GLN A 39 6.32 -21.16 -6.65
CA GLN A 39 5.82 -20.07 -5.80
C GLN A 39 6.18 -18.69 -6.38
N PHE A 40 7.32 -18.60 -7.06
CA PHE A 40 7.83 -17.39 -7.71
C PHE A 40 7.49 -17.31 -9.22
N GLN A 41 6.59 -18.17 -9.70
CA GLN A 41 6.21 -18.24 -11.12
C GLN A 41 5.12 -17.24 -11.48
N ARG A 42 4.29 -16.82 -10.52
CA ARG A 42 3.07 -16.04 -10.75
C ARG A 42 3.03 -14.80 -9.86
N ASP A 43 2.33 -13.78 -10.35
CA ASP A 43 1.76 -12.72 -9.54
C ASP A 43 0.22 -12.85 -9.53
N GLU A 44 -0.50 -11.80 -9.14
CA GLU A 44 -1.97 -11.77 -9.10
C GLU A 44 -2.60 -11.49 -10.48
N SER A 45 -1.80 -11.49 -11.56
CA SER A 45 -2.31 -11.38 -12.93
C SER A 45 -2.95 -12.70 -13.41
N HIS A 46 -3.64 -12.62 -14.56
CA HIS A 46 -4.21 -13.78 -15.22
C HIS A 46 -3.23 -14.49 -16.18
N PHE A 47 -2.00 -14.01 -16.28
CA PHE A 47 -1.01 -14.52 -17.24
C PHE A 47 -0.41 -15.86 -16.78
N ILE A 48 0.08 -16.64 -17.74
CA ILE A 48 0.74 -17.93 -17.50
C ILE A 48 2.16 -17.85 -18.10
N ALA A 49 3.16 -18.07 -17.26
CA ALA A 49 4.57 -18.12 -17.63
C ALA A 49 5.19 -19.43 -17.13
N PRO A 50 6.30 -19.93 -17.70
CA PRO A 50 7.03 -21.04 -17.11
C PRO A 50 7.63 -20.64 -15.75
N PRO A 51 7.89 -21.59 -14.83
CA PRO A 51 8.62 -21.28 -13.61
C PRO A 51 10.04 -20.79 -13.95
N PRO A 52 10.63 -19.87 -13.15
CA PRO A 52 12.04 -19.52 -13.30
C PRO A 52 12.91 -20.77 -13.17
N SER A 53 14.09 -20.81 -13.77
CA SER A 53 15.01 -21.95 -13.66
C SER A 53 15.67 -22.04 -12.28
N VAL A 54 15.87 -20.89 -11.63
CA VAL A 54 16.42 -20.77 -10.28
C VAL A 54 15.84 -19.53 -9.61
N VAL A 55 15.59 -19.61 -8.31
CA VAL A 55 15.28 -18.46 -7.46
C VAL A 55 16.51 -18.15 -6.60
N LEU A 56 16.93 -16.89 -6.60
CA LEU A 56 18.01 -16.38 -5.77
C LEU A 56 17.42 -15.50 -4.69
N GLU A 57 17.78 -15.72 -3.43
CA GLU A 57 17.28 -15.00 -2.26
C GLU A 57 18.43 -14.25 -1.53
N PRO A 58 19.07 -13.25 -2.17
CA PRO A 58 20.12 -12.47 -1.52
C PRO A 58 19.60 -11.74 -0.29
N THR A 59 20.49 -11.52 0.68
CA THR A 59 20.21 -10.81 1.93
C THR A 59 20.84 -9.41 1.98
N SER A 60 21.64 -9.04 0.98
CA SER A 60 22.29 -7.74 0.91
C SER A 60 22.35 -7.17 -0.52
N THR A 61 22.59 -5.86 -0.62
CA THR A 61 22.77 -5.14 -1.89
C THR A 61 24.00 -5.62 -2.64
N GLU A 62 25.07 -5.94 -1.92
CA GLU A 62 26.33 -6.44 -2.48
C GLU A 62 26.15 -7.81 -3.13
N GLN A 63 25.34 -8.69 -2.52
CA GLN A 63 25.00 -9.97 -3.14
C GLN A 63 24.19 -9.75 -4.43
N VAL A 64 23.19 -8.85 -4.44
CA VAL A 64 22.45 -8.50 -5.66
C VAL A 64 23.40 -8.02 -6.75
N SER A 65 24.34 -7.12 -6.42
CA SER A 65 25.37 -6.60 -7.32
C SER A 65 26.20 -7.70 -7.98
N GLN A 66 26.78 -8.59 -7.17
CA GLN A 66 27.62 -9.68 -7.67
C GLN A 66 26.82 -10.70 -8.50
N LEU A 67 25.59 -11.02 -8.10
CA LEU A 67 24.73 -11.96 -8.82
C LEU A 67 24.28 -11.38 -10.17
N LEU A 68 23.90 -10.10 -10.22
CA LEU A 68 23.53 -9.42 -11.46
C LEU A 68 24.72 -9.35 -12.43
N GLN A 69 25.92 -9.04 -11.93
CA GLN A 69 27.13 -9.04 -12.74
C GLN A 69 27.36 -10.40 -13.42
N ILE A 70 27.26 -11.52 -12.68
CA ILE A 70 27.37 -12.87 -13.26
C ILE A 70 26.29 -13.11 -14.30
N CYS A 71 25.04 -12.74 -14.01
CA CYS A 71 23.94 -12.92 -14.94
C CYS A 71 24.16 -12.12 -16.23
N ASN A 72 24.64 -10.89 -16.12
CA ASN A 72 24.94 -10.04 -17.26
C ASN A 72 26.11 -10.60 -18.09
N ASP A 73 27.21 -10.99 -17.46
CA ASP A 73 28.37 -11.59 -18.16
C ASP A 73 28.01 -12.87 -18.90
N ARG A 74 27.11 -13.68 -18.32
CA ARG A 74 26.68 -14.98 -18.86
C ARG A 74 25.39 -14.92 -19.65
N GLN A 75 24.83 -13.73 -19.85
CA GLN A 75 23.61 -13.51 -20.63
C GLN A 75 22.41 -14.32 -20.10
N ILE A 76 22.24 -14.31 -18.78
CA ILE A 76 21.13 -14.94 -18.08
C ILE A 76 20.08 -13.86 -17.79
N PRO A 77 18.83 -13.99 -18.28
CA PRO A 77 17.77 -13.03 -17.98
C PRO A 77 17.37 -13.13 -16.50
N VAL A 78 17.11 -11.97 -15.89
CA VAL A 78 16.75 -11.84 -14.48
C VAL A 78 15.43 -11.09 -14.37
N VAL A 79 14.53 -11.58 -13.52
CA VAL A 79 13.29 -10.89 -13.14
C VAL A 79 13.30 -10.66 -11.62
N PRO A 80 13.20 -9.42 -11.14
CA PRO A 80 13.08 -9.15 -9.71
C PRO A 80 11.69 -9.53 -9.18
N PHE A 81 11.64 -10.00 -7.93
CA PHE A 81 10.40 -10.41 -7.28
C PHE A 81 10.33 -9.86 -5.85
N GLY A 82 9.29 -9.05 -5.60
CA GLY A 82 8.95 -8.50 -4.28
C GLY A 82 7.94 -9.37 -3.55
N THR A 83 6.72 -8.87 -3.34
CA THR A 83 5.63 -9.63 -2.69
C THR A 83 4.71 -10.39 -3.65
N GLY A 84 4.93 -10.30 -4.96
CA GLY A 84 4.12 -11.00 -5.97
C GLY A 84 2.71 -10.46 -6.17
N THR A 85 2.44 -9.23 -5.74
CA THR A 85 1.10 -8.60 -5.78
C THR A 85 0.80 -7.84 -7.09
N GLY A 86 1.67 -7.98 -8.10
CA GLY A 86 1.49 -7.35 -9.41
C GLY A 86 0.30 -7.93 -10.17
N LEU A 87 -0.32 -7.12 -11.04
CA LEU A 87 -1.48 -7.51 -11.85
C LEU A 87 -1.19 -7.59 -13.35
N GLU A 88 0.05 -7.31 -13.75
CA GLU A 88 0.45 -7.15 -15.16
C GLU A 88 1.48 -8.18 -15.63
N GLY A 89 1.88 -9.13 -14.77
CA GLY A 89 2.85 -10.16 -15.12
C GLY A 89 4.32 -9.70 -15.03
N GLY A 90 4.57 -8.49 -14.50
CA GLY A 90 5.92 -7.89 -14.44
C GLY A 90 6.94 -8.68 -13.62
N SER A 91 6.49 -9.46 -12.62
CA SER A 91 7.37 -10.33 -11.82
C SER A 91 7.43 -11.78 -12.33
N MET A 92 6.86 -12.08 -13.50
CA MET A 92 6.85 -13.42 -14.08
C MET A 92 8.03 -13.65 -15.02
N SER A 93 8.65 -14.84 -14.94
CA SER A 93 9.79 -15.20 -15.78
C SER A 93 9.36 -15.73 -17.15
N THR A 94 9.28 -14.87 -18.16
CA THR A 94 8.90 -15.25 -19.54
C THR A 94 9.92 -16.15 -20.25
N LEU A 95 11.21 -16.07 -19.88
CA LEU A 95 12.31 -16.81 -20.50
C LEU A 95 12.88 -17.95 -19.64
N ALA A 96 12.14 -18.37 -18.59
CA ALA A 96 12.63 -19.34 -17.59
C ALA A 96 14.03 -19.00 -17.04
N GLY A 97 14.29 -17.72 -16.74
CA GLY A 97 15.58 -17.21 -16.29
C GLY A 97 15.80 -17.35 -14.78
N VAL A 98 16.51 -16.38 -14.21
CA VAL A 98 16.66 -16.20 -12.77
C VAL A 98 15.51 -15.36 -12.24
N CYS A 99 14.87 -15.81 -11.17
CA CYS A 99 14.05 -14.95 -10.33
C CYS A 99 14.91 -14.42 -9.16
N MET A 100 15.04 -13.11 -9.05
CA MET A 100 15.78 -12.46 -7.96
C MET A 100 14.78 -11.99 -6.89
N SER A 101 14.62 -12.79 -5.84
CA SER A 101 13.74 -12.47 -4.72
C SER A 101 14.40 -11.44 -3.81
N THR A 102 13.75 -10.30 -3.59
CA THR A 102 14.25 -9.26 -2.68
C THR A 102 13.65 -9.37 -1.28
N GLN A 103 12.88 -10.43 -1.00
CA GLN A 103 12.15 -10.61 0.27
C GLN A 103 13.06 -10.80 1.48
N GLN A 104 14.30 -11.27 1.28
CA GLN A 104 15.28 -11.47 2.35
C GLN A 104 16.19 -10.25 2.59
N ILE A 105 16.06 -9.19 1.77
CA ILE A 105 16.79 -7.94 1.95
C ILE A 105 15.99 -7.06 2.92
N GLY A 106 16.18 -7.33 4.20
CA GLY A 106 15.49 -6.65 5.29
C GLY A 106 16.33 -5.64 6.06
N GLY A 107 15.67 -4.93 6.95
CA GLY A 107 16.27 -3.92 7.82
C GLY A 107 15.19 -2.99 8.37
N GLU A 108 15.45 -2.44 9.55
CA GLU A 108 14.53 -1.50 10.19
C GLU A 108 14.39 -0.20 9.36
N PRO A 109 13.17 0.31 9.16
CA PRO A 109 12.95 1.61 8.54
C PRO A 109 13.74 2.71 9.25
N THR A 110 14.52 3.48 8.49
CA THR A 110 15.30 4.61 9.03
C THR A 110 14.52 5.90 8.82
N LEU A 111 13.82 6.35 9.86
CA LEU A 111 13.04 7.59 9.85
C LEU A 111 13.94 8.82 10.10
N ARG A 112 13.76 9.86 9.30
CA ARG A 112 14.31 11.21 9.53
C ARG A 112 13.14 12.16 9.75
N GLU A 113 12.72 12.27 11.00
CA GLU A 113 11.50 13.00 11.38
C GLU A 113 11.53 14.46 10.92
N GLN A 114 12.65 15.15 11.12
CA GLN A 114 12.81 16.57 10.76
C GLN A 114 12.71 16.81 9.24
N ASP A 115 13.07 15.81 8.45
CA ASP A 115 13.04 15.86 6.97
C ASP A 115 11.75 15.29 6.39
N PHE A 116 10.90 14.67 7.21
CA PHE A 116 9.67 13.97 6.81
C PHE A 116 9.93 12.91 5.74
N VAL A 117 10.98 12.11 5.92
CA VAL A 117 11.33 11.00 5.01
C VAL A 117 11.70 9.74 5.79
N CYS A 118 11.44 8.59 5.20
CA CYS A 118 11.84 7.30 5.73
C CYS A 118 12.56 6.49 4.66
N SER A 119 13.69 5.87 5.01
CA SER A 119 14.41 4.95 4.13
C SER A 119 14.11 3.50 4.51
N VAL A 120 13.76 2.68 3.52
CA VAL A 120 13.32 1.30 3.71
C VAL A 120 14.06 0.33 2.80
N LYS A 121 14.14 -0.92 3.23
CA LYS A 121 14.71 -2.02 2.46
C LYS A 121 13.63 -2.75 1.63
N PRO A 122 14.00 -3.55 0.63
CA PRO A 122 13.04 -4.16 -0.29
C PRO A 122 12.02 -5.07 0.36
N SER A 123 12.34 -5.72 1.48
CA SER A 123 11.38 -6.57 2.20
C SER A 123 10.32 -5.78 2.97
N THR A 124 10.49 -4.47 3.17
CA THR A 124 9.56 -3.65 3.95
C THR A 124 8.25 -3.44 3.18
N THR A 125 7.14 -3.94 3.72
CA THR A 125 5.79 -3.69 3.18
C THR A 125 5.24 -2.35 3.66
N ARG A 126 4.18 -1.87 3.00
CA ARG A 126 3.51 -0.62 3.36
C ARG A 126 3.00 -0.65 4.81
N LEU A 127 2.35 -1.75 5.20
CA LEU A 127 1.83 -1.88 6.57
C LEU A 127 2.96 -1.94 7.59
N ALA A 128 4.02 -2.70 7.29
CA ALA A 128 5.19 -2.78 8.16
C ALA A 128 5.89 -1.42 8.35
N LEU A 129 6.05 -0.65 7.27
CA LEU A 129 6.58 0.71 7.34
C LEU A 129 5.73 1.60 8.24
N ASN A 130 4.41 1.64 8.03
CA ASN A 130 3.52 2.49 8.81
C ASN A 130 3.48 2.09 10.30
N GLU A 131 3.53 0.80 10.61
CA GLU A 131 3.60 0.35 12.00
C GLU A 131 4.93 0.78 12.65
N ALA A 132 6.05 0.65 11.94
CA ALA A 132 7.37 1.03 12.46
C ALA A 132 7.51 2.53 12.76
N ILE A 133 6.83 3.41 12.02
CA ILE A 133 6.92 4.87 12.19
C ILE A 133 5.74 5.47 12.97
N LYS A 134 4.77 4.65 13.39
CA LYS A 134 3.51 5.10 14.00
C LYS A 134 3.69 6.02 15.21
N SER A 135 4.67 5.74 16.07
CA SER A 135 4.94 6.51 17.30
C SER A 135 5.48 7.91 17.04
N SER A 136 6.03 8.18 15.85
CA SER A 136 6.53 9.50 15.45
C SER A 136 5.41 10.49 15.10
N GLY A 137 4.18 9.99 14.92
CA GLY A 137 3.08 10.77 14.37
C GLY A 137 3.20 11.06 12.86
N LEU A 138 4.18 10.48 12.16
CA LEU A 138 4.31 10.51 10.70
C LEU A 138 3.74 9.23 10.08
N PHE A 139 3.45 9.25 8.78
CA PHE A 139 3.00 8.05 8.06
C PHE A 139 3.41 8.09 6.59
N PHE A 140 3.49 6.92 5.97
CA PHE A 140 3.69 6.74 4.52
C PHE A 140 2.32 6.66 3.81
N PRO A 141 2.02 7.57 2.87
CA PRO A 141 0.65 7.81 2.44
C PRO A 141 0.17 6.97 1.25
N VAL A 142 1.06 6.40 0.44
CA VAL A 142 0.63 5.67 -0.78
C VAL A 142 0.06 4.32 -0.39
N ASP A 143 -1.18 4.03 -0.78
CA ASP A 143 -1.96 2.87 -0.30
C ASP A 143 -2.62 2.07 -1.44
N PRO A 144 -1.84 1.28 -2.20
CA PRO A 144 -2.42 0.31 -3.12
C PRO A 144 -3.30 -0.69 -2.36
N GLY A 145 -4.24 -1.33 -3.07
CA GLY A 145 -5.18 -2.28 -2.47
C GLY A 145 -4.51 -3.51 -1.82
N ALA A 146 -3.29 -3.86 -2.22
CA ALA A 146 -2.51 -4.95 -1.64
C ALA A 146 -1.41 -4.42 -0.67
N ASP A 147 -1.00 -5.23 0.31
CA ASP A 147 0.19 -4.93 1.14
C ASP A 147 1.48 -5.25 0.36
N ALA A 148 1.82 -4.37 -0.57
CA ALA A 148 3.01 -4.51 -1.41
C ALA A 148 4.29 -4.06 -0.67
N SER A 149 5.44 -4.63 -1.08
CA SER A 149 6.75 -4.08 -0.72
C SER A 149 6.89 -2.65 -1.25
N VAL A 150 7.42 -1.72 -0.45
CA VAL A 150 7.58 -0.31 -0.87
C VAL A 150 8.46 -0.20 -2.12
N CYS A 151 9.54 -0.98 -2.23
CA CYS A 151 10.38 -0.98 -3.44
C CYS A 151 9.63 -1.53 -4.67
N GLY A 152 8.78 -2.55 -4.50
CA GLY A 152 7.89 -3.02 -5.56
C GLY A 152 6.88 -1.94 -5.99
N MET A 153 6.34 -1.18 -5.03
CA MET A 153 5.47 -0.03 -5.32
C MET A 153 6.21 1.03 -6.14
N VAL A 154 7.49 1.31 -5.84
CA VAL A 154 8.32 2.21 -6.65
C VAL A 154 8.42 1.68 -8.08
N ALA A 155 8.77 0.40 -8.23
CA ALA A 155 8.98 -0.22 -9.54
C ALA A 155 7.72 -0.18 -10.42
N THR A 156 6.52 -0.25 -9.84
CA THR A 156 5.25 -0.21 -10.59
C THR A 156 4.60 1.19 -10.62
N SER A 157 5.25 2.21 -10.05
CA SER A 157 4.65 3.54 -9.88
C SER A 157 3.27 3.50 -9.20
N ALA A 158 3.13 2.70 -8.13
CA ALA A 158 1.85 2.41 -7.51
C ALA A 158 1.05 3.67 -7.09
N SER A 159 -0.27 3.55 -7.14
CA SER A 159 -1.22 4.55 -6.67
C SER A 159 -2.28 3.90 -5.76
N GLY A 160 -2.95 4.73 -4.97
CA GLY A 160 -4.03 4.32 -4.08
C GLY A 160 -5.08 5.41 -3.95
N THR A 161 -6.04 5.21 -3.06
CA THR A 161 -7.11 6.20 -2.78
C THR A 161 -6.53 7.52 -2.24
N ASN A 162 -5.36 7.44 -1.60
CA ASN A 162 -4.67 8.61 -1.07
C ASN A 162 -3.97 9.48 -2.13
N ALA A 163 -3.89 9.01 -3.39
CA ALA A 163 -3.11 9.66 -4.45
C ALA A 163 -3.60 11.06 -4.80
N ILE A 164 -4.90 11.35 -4.62
CA ILE A 164 -5.48 12.68 -4.86
C ILE A 164 -4.81 13.74 -3.98
N ARG A 165 -4.48 13.39 -2.73
CA ARG A 165 -3.86 14.33 -1.77
C ARG A 165 -2.34 14.25 -1.75
N TYR A 166 -1.81 13.03 -1.70
CA TYR A 166 -0.39 12.81 -1.45
C TYR A 166 0.40 12.45 -2.71
N GLY A 167 -0.26 12.31 -3.86
CA GLY A 167 0.34 11.81 -5.08
C GLY A 167 0.54 10.30 -5.07
N THR A 168 1.03 9.79 -6.19
CA THR A 168 1.40 8.39 -6.39
C THR A 168 2.81 8.12 -5.84
N MET A 169 3.35 6.91 -6.07
CA MET A 169 4.77 6.65 -5.81
C MET A 169 5.69 7.65 -6.50
N LYS A 170 5.34 8.15 -7.69
CA LYS A 170 6.12 9.15 -8.41
C LYS A 170 6.41 10.39 -7.59
N GLU A 171 5.41 10.92 -6.89
CA GLU A 171 5.55 12.12 -6.05
C GLU A 171 6.17 11.81 -4.67
N ASN A 172 6.05 10.56 -4.21
CA ASN A 172 6.44 10.14 -2.86
C ASN A 172 7.87 9.59 -2.76
N VAL A 173 8.52 9.26 -3.86
CA VAL A 173 9.91 8.79 -3.87
C VAL A 173 10.88 9.97 -3.87
N VAL A 174 11.81 9.94 -2.93
CA VAL A 174 12.82 11.00 -2.75
C VAL A 174 14.17 10.57 -3.31
N ASN A 175 14.63 9.35 -3.03
CA ASN A 175 15.90 8.81 -3.47
C ASN A 175 15.80 7.27 -3.55
N LEU A 176 16.64 6.67 -4.37
CA LEU A 176 16.68 5.23 -4.61
C LEU A 176 18.13 4.76 -4.65
N GLU A 177 18.40 3.63 -4.02
CA GLU A 177 19.58 2.80 -4.28
C GLU A 177 19.17 1.69 -5.24
N VAL A 178 19.85 1.59 -6.38
CA VAL A 178 19.52 0.65 -7.45
C VAL A 178 20.78 -0.08 -7.89
N VAL A 179 20.65 -1.38 -8.11
CA VAL A 179 21.70 -2.22 -8.71
C VAL A 179 21.37 -2.44 -10.18
N LEU A 180 22.29 -2.01 -11.06
CA LEU A 180 22.17 -2.18 -12.50
C LEU A 180 22.60 -3.59 -12.94
N ALA A 181 22.30 -3.92 -14.20
CA ALA A 181 22.61 -5.25 -14.76
C ALA A 181 24.11 -5.61 -14.68
N ASP A 182 25.00 -4.64 -14.84
CA ASP A 182 26.46 -4.84 -14.73
C ASP A 182 26.97 -4.97 -13.29
N GLY A 183 26.06 -4.90 -12.31
CA GLY A 183 26.38 -4.93 -10.88
C GLY A 183 26.66 -3.56 -10.27
N THR A 184 26.66 -2.48 -11.05
CA THR A 184 26.89 -1.13 -10.51
C THR A 184 25.80 -0.75 -9.50
N ILE A 185 26.20 -0.32 -8.31
CA ILE A 185 25.31 0.23 -7.28
C ILE A 185 25.24 1.75 -7.44
N LEU A 186 24.04 2.28 -7.64
CA LEU A 186 23.78 3.69 -7.92
C LEU A 186 22.78 4.25 -6.90
N ASP A 187 23.09 5.41 -6.32
CA ASP A 187 22.12 6.26 -5.64
C ASP A 187 21.62 7.36 -6.60
N THR A 188 20.32 7.40 -6.89
CA THR A 188 19.75 8.33 -7.89
C THR A 188 19.92 9.82 -7.54
N LYS A 189 20.07 10.16 -6.25
CA LYS A 189 20.41 11.51 -5.77
C LYS A 189 21.68 11.57 -4.92
N GLY A 190 22.47 10.50 -4.89
CA GLY A 190 23.65 10.32 -4.04
C GLY A 190 23.35 9.72 -2.66
N LYS A 191 24.31 9.00 -2.11
CA LYS A 191 24.15 8.18 -0.92
C LYS A 191 23.62 8.96 0.28
N GLY A 192 22.49 8.51 0.81
CA GLY A 192 21.83 9.08 1.99
C GLY A 192 21.26 10.50 1.78
N ARG A 193 21.29 11.07 0.57
CA ARG A 193 20.79 12.42 0.31
C ARG A 193 19.27 12.44 0.15
N CYS A 194 18.63 13.50 0.66
CA CYS A 194 17.19 13.74 0.56
C CYS A 194 16.86 15.19 0.19
N PRO A 195 17.36 15.70 -0.95
CA PRO A 195 17.17 17.10 -1.29
C PRO A 195 15.69 17.39 -1.59
N ARG A 196 15.12 18.37 -0.88
CA ARG A 196 13.76 18.87 -1.15
C ARG A 196 13.66 19.64 -2.48
N LYS A 197 14.77 20.26 -2.90
CA LYS A 197 14.93 20.97 -4.17
C LYS A 197 16.24 20.52 -4.80
N SER A 198 16.19 20.17 -6.08
CA SER A 198 17.37 19.88 -6.88
C SER A 198 17.12 20.35 -8.31
N SER A 199 18.05 21.11 -8.86
CA SER A 199 18.15 21.46 -10.29
C SER A 199 19.44 20.89 -10.90
N ALA A 200 20.06 19.93 -10.21
CA ALA A 200 21.33 19.35 -10.61
C ALA A 200 21.11 18.13 -11.51
N GLY A 201 21.26 18.33 -12.82
CA GLY A 201 21.28 17.26 -13.81
C GLY A 201 19.92 16.58 -14.06
N PHE A 202 19.97 15.36 -14.59
CA PHE A 202 18.79 14.57 -14.90
C PHE A 202 18.16 13.96 -13.65
N ASN A 203 16.83 13.84 -13.65
CA ASN A 203 16.09 13.17 -12.59
C ASN A 203 16.10 11.65 -12.79
N PHE A 204 17.19 10.98 -12.39
CA PHE A 204 17.27 9.52 -12.47
C PHE A 204 16.27 8.82 -11.57
N THR A 205 15.81 9.45 -10.48
CA THR A 205 14.82 8.83 -9.59
C THR A 205 13.53 8.50 -10.36
N GLU A 206 12.98 9.47 -11.10
CA GLU A 206 11.77 9.24 -11.90
C GLU A 206 11.97 8.29 -13.09
N LEU A 207 13.22 8.07 -13.54
CA LEU A 207 13.51 7.07 -14.56
C LEU A 207 13.29 5.63 -14.05
N PHE A 208 13.58 5.36 -12.77
CA PHE A 208 13.38 4.04 -12.15
C PHE A 208 11.97 3.85 -11.57
N VAL A 209 11.25 4.93 -11.27
CA VAL A 209 9.84 4.82 -10.86
C VAL A 209 9.01 4.34 -12.05
N GLY A 210 8.25 3.26 -11.87
CA GLY A 210 7.47 2.68 -12.96
C GLY A 210 8.28 1.87 -13.98
N SER A 211 9.56 1.58 -13.70
CA SER A 211 10.39 0.80 -14.63
C SER A 211 10.10 -0.69 -14.62
N GLU A 212 9.25 -1.19 -13.72
CA GLU A 212 8.92 -2.60 -13.52
C GLU A 212 10.15 -3.51 -13.36
N GLY A 213 11.22 -2.96 -12.76
CA GLY A 213 12.49 -3.69 -12.58
C GLY A 213 13.31 -3.91 -13.87
N THR A 214 12.89 -3.37 -15.01
CA THR A 214 13.58 -3.55 -16.31
C THR A 214 14.90 -2.79 -16.44
N LEU A 215 15.11 -1.75 -15.61
CA LEU A 215 16.33 -0.94 -15.62
C LEU A 215 17.33 -1.33 -14.52
N GLY A 216 16.91 -2.12 -13.54
CA GLY A 216 17.71 -2.49 -12.38
C GLY A 216 16.84 -2.90 -11.19
N ILE A 217 17.50 -3.37 -10.13
CA ILE A 217 16.84 -3.84 -8.90
C ILE A 217 16.99 -2.78 -7.81
N ILE A 218 15.87 -2.27 -7.31
CA ILE A 218 15.84 -1.29 -6.22
C ILE A 218 16.16 -2.01 -4.90
N THR A 219 17.26 -1.63 -4.23
CA THR A 219 17.73 -2.21 -2.96
C THR A 219 17.55 -1.29 -1.75
N GLN A 220 17.11 -0.06 -1.98
CA GLN A 220 16.62 0.84 -0.94
C GLN A 220 15.74 1.93 -1.57
N ALA A 221 14.66 2.30 -0.88
CA ALA A 221 13.86 3.45 -1.25
C ALA A 221 13.80 4.44 -0.09
N THR A 222 14.05 5.71 -0.36
CA THR A 222 13.72 6.81 0.54
C THR A 222 12.40 7.42 0.07
N VAL A 223 11.38 7.35 0.91
CA VAL A 223 10.03 7.84 0.64
C VAL A 223 9.65 8.97 1.59
N ARG A 224 8.69 9.80 1.18
CA ARG A 224 8.10 10.84 2.04
C ARG A 224 7.27 10.20 3.16
N ALA A 225 7.38 10.78 4.35
CA ALA A 225 6.60 10.45 5.53
C ALA A 225 6.02 11.75 6.12
N PRO A 226 5.04 12.38 5.45
CA PRO A 226 4.45 13.63 5.92
C PRO A 226 3.72 13.44 7.26
N PRO A 227 3.63 14.49 8.10
CA PRO A 227 2.69 14.47 9.21
C PRO A 227 1.27 14.44 8.65
N PRO A 228 0.33 13.75 9.32
CA PRO A 228 -1.08 13.94 9.05
C PRO A 228 -1.43 15.40 9.38
N SER A 229 -2.32 16.02 8.61
CA SER A 229 -2.51 17.47 8.71
C SER A 229 -3.20 17.96 9.98
N VAL A 230 -3.83 17.04 10.71
CA VAL A 230 -4.19 17.01 12.15
C VAL A 230 -5.27 15.93 12.21
N VAL A 231 -5.07 14.90 13.04
CA VAL A 231 -6.11 13.88 13.29
C VAL A 231 -6.75 14.20 14.64
N LEU A 232 -8.07 14.40 14.62
CA LEU A 232 -8.90 14.51 15.80
C LEU A 232 -9.54 13.15 16.03
N GLU A 233 -9.37 12.60 17.24
CA GLU A 233 -9.94 11.30 17.63
C GLU A 233 -10.96 11.47 18.77
N PRO A 234 -12.14 12.06 18.50
CA PRO A 234 -13.17 12.19 19.51
C PRO A 234 -13.65 10.81 19.99
N THR A 235 -13.85 10.67 21.30
CA THR A 235 -14.38 9.46 21.94
C THR A 235 -15.90 9.49 22.12
N SER A 236 -16.54 10.64 21.85
CA SER A 236 -17.98 10.82 22.01
C SER A 236 -18.60 11.76 20.96
N THR A 237 -19.93 11.68 20.80
CA THR A 237 -20.69 12.55 19.89
C THR A 237 -20.66 14.02 20.30
N GLU A 238 -20.48 14.29 21.59
CA GLU A 238 -20.38 15.64 22.16
C GLU A 238 -19.04 16.28 21.79
N GLN A 239 -17.95 15.50 21.85
CA GLN A 239 -16.63 15.97 21.40
C GLN A 239 -16.63 16.26 19.90
N VAL A 240 -17.26 15.40 19.08
CA VAL A 240 -17.47 15.67 17.64
C VAL A 240 -18.16 17.03 17.45
N SER A 241 -19.25 17.30 18.19
CA SER A 241 -19.96 18.58 18.10
C SER A 241 -19.07 19.78 18.44
N GLN A 242 -18.31 19.70 19.53
CA GLN A 242 -17.44 20.78 19.98
C GLN A 242 -16.30 21.05 19.00
N LEU A 243 -15.67 20.00 18.49
CA LEU A 243 -14.58 20.11 17.52
C LEU A 243 -15.08 20.66 16.18
N LEU A 244 -16.24 20.21 15.70
CA LEU A 244 -16.86 20.76 14.48
C LEU A 244 -17.19 22.26 14.63
N ARG A 245 -17.64 22.70 15.81
CA ARG A 245 -17.86 24.15 16.08
C ARG A 245 -16.56 24.94 16.00
N ILE A 246 -15.49 24.46 16.65
CA ILE A 246 -14.18 25.11 16.60
C ILE A 246 -13.67 25.20 15.16
N CYS A 247 -13.81 24.11 14.39
CA CYS A 247 -13.42 24.10 12.99
C CYS A 247 -14.25 25.08 12.16
N ASN A 248 -15.56 25.17 12.42
CA ASN A 248 -16.45 26.11 11.74
C ASN A 248 -16.11 27.56 12.01
N ASP A 249 -15.92 27.91 13.29
CA ASP A 249 -15.59 29.26 13.72
C ASP A 249 -14.26 29.74 13.12
N ARG A 250 -13.34 28.80 12.86
CA ARG A 250 -12.01 29.08 12.29
C ARG A 250 -11.91 28.81 10.80
N GLN A 251 -13.00 28.43 10.13
CA GLN A 251 -13.02 28.07 8.71
C GLN A 251 -11.98 26.98 8.37
N ILE A 252 -11.82 26.01 9.27
CA ILE A 252 -10.94 24.85 9.08
C ILE A 252 -11.78 23.73 8.43
N PRO A 253 -11.41 23.26 7.22
CA PRO A 253 -12.10 22.14 6.59
C PRO A 253 -11.99 20.87 7.45
N VAL A 254 -13.09 20.13 7.58
CA VAL A 254 -13.14 18.87 8.32
C VAL A 254 -13.46 17.72 7.37
N VAL A 255 -12.67 16.66 7.44
CA VAL A 255 -12.95 15.42 6.72
C VAL A 255 -13.23 14.28 7.70
N PRO A 256 -14.43 13.67 7.66
CA PRO A 256 -14.74 12.52 8.50
C PRO A 256 -13.96 11.29 8.02
N PHE A 257 -13.43 10.51 8.96
CA PHE A 257 -12.67 9.31 8.68
C PHE A 257 -13.18 8.13 9.51
N GLY A 258 -13.68 7.10 8.81
CA GLY A 258 -14.06 5.81 9.40
C GLY A 258 -12.88 4.84 9.36
N THR A 259 -13.02 3.76 8.60
CA THR A 259 -11.95 2.76 8.38
C THR A 259 -11.02 3.08 7.20
N GLY A 260 -11.27 4.17 6.46
CA GLY A 260 -10.45 4.57 5.31
C GLY A 260 -10.57 3.67 4.07
N THR A 261 -11.63 2.86 3.98
CA THR A 261 -11.83 1.88 2.89
C THR A 261 -12.61 2.45 1.68
N GLY A 262 -12.89 3.76 1.66
CA GLY A 262 -13.67 4.40 0.60
C GLY A 262 -12.81 4.71 -0.63
N LEU A 263 -13.29 4.33 -1.81
CA LEU A 263 -12.60 4.57 -3.09
C LEU A 263 -12.87 5.97 -3.68
N GLU A 264 -13.93 6.64 -3.21
CA GLU A 264 -14.38 7.94 -3.73
C GLU A 264 -13.59 9.14 -3.18
N GLY A 265 -12.51 8.89 -2.40
CA GLY A 265 -11.68 9.96 -1.82
C GLY A 265 -12.35 10.80 -0.72
N GLY A 266 -13.60 10.52 -0.33
CA GLY A 266 -14.34 11.30 0.66
C GLY A 266 -13.79 11.29 2.09
N SER A 267 -12.85 10.38 2.40
CA SER A 267 -12.12 10.33 3.68
C SER A 267 -10.76 11.02 3.63
N MET A 268 -10.43 11.69 2.52
CA MET A 268 -9.18 12.42 2.34
C MET A 268 -9.35 13.88 2.70
N SER A 269 -8.60 14.34 3.71
CA SER A 269 -8.47 15.78 3.98
C SER A 269 -8.12 16.53 2.68
N THR A 270 -8.55 17.78 2.51
CA THR A 270 -7.99 18.71 1.49
C THR A 270 -6.97 19.65 2.13
N LEU A 271 -6.25 20.45 1.34
CA LEU A 271 -5.16 21.30 1.82
C LEU A 271 -5.61 22.12 3.06
N ALA A 272 -4.88 21.99 4.17
CA ALA A 272 -5.12 22.67 5.46
C ALA A 272 -6.35 22.28 6.30
N GLY A 273 -6.97 21.11 6.09
CA GLY A 273 -8.07 20.59 6.93
C GLY A 273 -7.68 19.58 8.01
N VAL A 274 -8.57 19.38 8.99
CA VAL A 274 -8.46 18.33 10.03
C VAL A 274 -9.16 17.05 9.57
N CYS A 275 -8.58 15.90 9.89
CA CYS A 275 -9.20 14.59 9.74
C CYS A 275 -9.89 14.23 11.07
N MET A 276 -11.19 13.92 11.06
CA MET A 276 -11.93 13.56 12.26
C MET A 276 -12.24 12.05 12.25
N SER A 277 -11.42 11.29 12.97
CA SER A 277 -11.57 9.84 13.11
C SER A 277 -12.74 9.51 14.03
N THR A 278 -13.61 8.61 13.58
CA THR A 278 -14.75 8.13 14.39
C THR A 278 -14.48 6.77 15.04
N GLN A 279 -13.27 6.22 14.88
CA GLN A 279 -12.90 4.88 15.36
C GLN A 279 -12.90 4.76 16.90
N GLN A 280 -12.71 5.88 17.61
CA GLN A 280 -12.74 5.90 19.08
C GLN A 280 -14.16 6.05 19.66
N ILE A 281 -15.19 6.25 18.82
CA ILE A 281 -16.59 6.33 19.25
C ILE A 281 -17.18 4.93 19.27
N ALA A 282 -16.79 4.15 20.28
CA ALA A 282 -17.14 2.75 20.44
C ALA A 282 -18.46 2.51 21.18
N GLY A 283 -19.01 1.31 21.01
CA GLY A 283 -20.13 0.78 21.77
C GLY A 283 -20.75 -0.43 21.09
N GLU A 284 -21.41 -1.26 21.89
CA GLU A 284 -21.99 -2.51 21.42
C GLU A 284 -23.21 -2.29 20.52
N PRO A 285 -23.34 -3.05 19.42
CA PRO A 285 -24.55 -3.05 18.61
C PRO A 285 -25.78 -3.46 19.43
N THR A 286 -26.90 -2.76 19.25
CA THR A 286 -28.18 -3.10 19.92
C THR A 286 -29.19 -3.57 18.89
N LEU A 287 -29.54 -4.85 18.94
CA LEU A 287 -30.48 -5.49 18.01
C LEU A 287 -31.91 -5.48 18.55
N ARG A 288 -32.87 -5.07 17.70
CA ARG A 288 -34.31 -5.28 17.90
C ARG A 288 -34.79 -6.32 16.91
N GLU A 289 -34.84 -7.57 17.35
CA GLU A 289 -35.14 -8.73 16.49
C GLU A 289 -36.52 -8.64 15.83
N GLN A 290 -37.52 -8.13 16.55
CA GLN A 290 -38.91 -8.01 16.06
C GLN A 290 -39.03 -7.11 14.83
N ASP A 291 -38.16 -6.09 14.74
CA ASP A 291 -38.18 -5.09 13.68
C ASP A 291 -37.06 -5.31 12.64
N PHE A 292 -36.17 -6.29 12.87
CA PHE A 292 -34.92 -6.48 12.12
C PHE A 292 -34.04 -5.23 12.06
N VAL A 293 -34.03 -4.43 13.14
CA VAL A 293 -33.26 -3.17 13.22
C VAL A 293 -32.11 -3.30 14.22
N CYS A 294 -30.89 -3.02 13.77
CA CYS A 294 -29.72 -2.92 14.63
C CYS A 294 -29.24 -1.47 14.74
N SER A 295 -28.97 -1.01 15.96
CA SER A 295 -28.34 0.29 16.23
C SER A 295 -26.86 0.10 16.47
N VAL A 296 -26.02 0.83 15.75
CA VAL A 296 -24.56 0.70 15.81
C VAL A 296 -23.88 2.02 16.17
N LYS A 297 -22.63 1.93 16.61
CA LYS A 297 -21.77 3.10 16.82
C LYS A 297 -20.83 3.31 15.63
N PRO A 298 -20.25 4.52 15.46
CA PRO A 298 -19.39 4.81 14.32
C PRO A 298 -18.20 3.87 14.13
N SER A 299 -17.63 3.33 15.20
CA SER A 299 -16.50 2.39 15.12
C SER A 299 -16.90 0.96 14.73
N THR A 300 -18.19 0.61 14.74
CA THR A 300 -18.66 -0.73 14.40
C THR A 300 -18.40 -1.03 12.92
N THR A 301 -17.58 -2.05 12.65
CA THR A 301 -17.33 -2.59 11.31
C THR A 301 -18.37 -3.62 10.89
N ARG A 302 -18.39 -3.96 9.60
CA ARG A 302 -19.27 -4.99 9.07
C ARG A 302 -19.03 -6.35 9.75
N LEU A 303 -17.78 -6.75 9.92
CA LEU A 303 -17.43 -8.02 10.56
C LEU A 303 -17.80 -8.04 12.04
N THR A 304 -17.53 -6.95 12.78
CA THR A 304 -17.88 -6.86 14.20
C THR A 304 -19.40 -6.82 14.42
N LEU A 305 -20.15 -6.15 13.54
CA LEU A 305 -21.61 -6.19 13.56
C LEU A 305 -22.14 -7.61 13.33
N ASN A 306 -21.66 -8.29 12.29
CA ASN A 306 -22.10 -9.64 11.96
C ASN A 306 -21.80 -10.65 13.06
N GLU A 307 -20.66 -10.53 13.73
CA GLU A 307 -20.36 -11.39 14.88
C GLU A 307 -21.29 -11.10 16.06
N ALA A 308 -21.65 -9.83 16.31
CA ALA A 308 -22.53 -9.43 17.40
C ALA A 308 -23.98 -9.91 17.25
N ILE A 309 -24.49 -10.07 16.02
CA ILE A 309 -25.89 -10.48 15.76
C ILE A 309 -26.04 -11.95 15.37
N LYS A 310 -24.93 -12.69 15.30
CA LYS A 310 -24.85 -14.08 14.83
C LYS A 310 -25.71 -15.04 15.65
N THR A 311 -25.76 -14.86 16.97
CA THR A 311 -26.53 -15.70 17.90
C THR A 311 -28.04 -15.61 17.68
N SER A 312 -28.52 -14.49 17.12
CA SER A 312 -29.92 -14.28 16.75
C SER A 312 -30.28 -14.89 15.39
N GLY A 313 -29.33 -15.53 14.70
CA GLY A 313 -29.54 -16.11 13.37
C GLY A 313 -29.71 -15.07 12.25
N LEU A 314 -29.41 -13.81 12.53
CA LEU A 314 -29.48 -12.70 11.58
C LEU A 314 -28.09 -12.35 11.06
N PHE A 315 -28.03 -11.63 9.94
CA PHE A 315 -26.81 -11.07 9.39
C PHE A 315 -27.08 -9.71 8.73
N PHE A 316 -26.07 -8.87 8.69
CA PHE A 316 -26.07 -7.60 7.99
C PHE A 316 -25.61 -7.80 6.54
N PRO A 317 -26.46 -7.47 5.54
CA PRO A 317 -26.30 -7.99 4.19
C PRO A 317 -25.36 -7.19 3.29
N VAL A 318 -25.10 -5.92 3.59
CA VAL A 318 -24.30 -5.06 2.72
C VAL A 318 -22.81 -5.42 2.85
N ASP A 319 -22.17 -5.77 1.73
CA ASP A 319 -20.77 -6.19 1.69
C ASP A 319 -19.99 -5.49 0.55
N PRO A 320 -19.27 -4.41 0.85
CA PRO A 320 -18.49 -3.68 -0.15
C PRO A 320 -17.16 -4.34 -0.51
N GLY A 321 -16.89 -5.58 -0.05
CA GLY A 321 -15.65 -6.31 -0.30
C GLY A 321 -14.51 -6.01 0.69
N ALA A 322 -14.58 -4.89 1.41
CA ALA A 322 -13.68 -4.53 2.52
C ALA A 322 -14.42 -4.55 3.87
N ASP A 323 -13.70 -4.71 4.99
CA ASP A 323 -14.29 -4.53 6.32
C ASP A 323 -14.45 -3.04 6.66
N ALA A 324 -15.50 -2.44 6.10
CA ALA A 324 -15.82 -1.03 6.29
C ALA A 324 -16.61 -0.79 7.59
N SER A 325 -16.45 0.40 8.19
CA SER A 325 -17.37 0.87 9.24
C SER A 325 -18.79 1.01 8.70
N VAL A 326 -19.80 0.53 9.43
CA VAL A 326 -21.21 0.58 9.01
C VAL A 326 -21.68 2.02 8.81
N CYS A 327 -21.26 2.96 9.67
CA CYS A 327 -21.56 4.39 9.49
C CYS A 327 -20.87 4.99 8.26
N GLY A 328 -19.64 4.57 7.94
CA GLY A 328 -18.96 4.96 6.71
C GLY A 328 -19.70 4.46 5.46
N MET A 329 -20.16 3.21 5.50
CA MET A 329 -20.99 2.63 4.43
C MET A 329 -22.29 3.42 4.24
N ALA A 330 -22.92 3.87 5.33
CA ALA A 330 -24.13 4.70 5.27
C ALA A 330 -23.85 6.06 4.62
N ALA A 331 -22.72 6.69 4.95
CA ALA A 331 -22.32 7.97 4.40
C ALA A 331 -22.04 7.93 2.88
N THR A 332 -21.51 6.82 2.38
CA THR A 332 -21.16 6.67 0.95
C THR A 332 -22.20 5.92 0.14
N SER A 333 -23.35 5.53 0.74
CA SER A 333 -24.32 4.65 0.10
C SER A 333 -23.67 3.38 -0.47
N ALA A 334 -22.80 2.72 0.32
CA ALA A 334 -22.00 1.58 -0.13
C ALA A 334 -22.87 0.47 -0.77
N SER A 335 -22.33 -0.13 -1.83
CA SER A 335 -22.93 -1.26 -2.56
C SER A 335 -21.95 -2.43 -2.57
N GLY A 336 -22.38 -3.58 -3.10
CA GLY A 336 -21.63 -4.82 -3.01
C GLY A 336 -22.23 -5.97 -3.78
N THR A 337 -21.59 -7.15 -3.69
CA THR A 337 -22.04 -8.39 -4.36
C THR A 337 -23.46 -8.80 -3.97
N ASN A 338 -23.87 -8.45 -2.76
CA ASN A 338 -25.20 -8.74 -2.22
C ASN A 338 -26.29 -7.72 -2.61
N ALA A 339 -25.92 -6.61 -3.26
CA ALA A 339 -26.85 -5.50 -3.52
C ALA A 339 -28.01 -5.88 -4.45
N ILE A 340 -27.84 -6.88 -5.33
CA ILE A 340 -28.91 -7.39 -6.20
C ILE A 340 -30.09 -7.92 -5.37
N ARG A 341 -29.79 -8.55 -4.22
CA ARG A 341 -30.81 -9.22 -3.39
C ARG A 341 -31.29 -8.33 -2.24
N TYR A 342 -30.40 -7.54 -1.65
CA TYR A 342 -30.66 -6.81 -0.41
C TYR A 342 -30.58 -5.30 -0.55
N GLY A 343 -30.32 -4.79 -1.76
CA GLY A 343 -30.10 -3.38 -2.01
C GLY A 343 -28.76 -2.87 -1.51
N THR A 344 -28.54 -1.59 -1.74
CA THR A 344 -27.40 -0.80 -1.27
C THR A 344 -27.60 -0.36 0.18
N MET A 345 -26.56 0.26 0.76
CA MET A 345 -26.66 0.81 2.10
C MET A 345 -27.76 1.87 2.24
N LYS A 346 -28.07 2.62 1.16
CA LYS A 346 -29.16 3.60 1.17
C LYS A 346 -30.52 2.99 1.52
N GLU A 347 -30.77 1.76 1.09
CA GLU A 347 -32.03 1.04 1.36
C GLU A 347 -32.02 0.34 2.73
N ASN A 348 -30.83 0.18 3.33
CA ASN A 348 -30.62 -0.52 4.60
C ASN A 348 -30.44 0.44 5.79
N VAL A 349 -30.57 1.76 5.59
CA VAL A 349 -30.54 2.77 6.67
C VAL A 349 -31.96 3.15 7.06
N VAL A 350 -32.35 2.79 8.29
CA VAL A 350 -33.67 3.13 8.85
C VAL A 350 -33.68 4.54 9.45
N LEU A 351 -32.63 4.90 10.20
CA LEU A 351 -32.54 6.19 10.89
C LEU A 351 -31.08 6.58 11.14
N LEU A 352 -30.79 7.87 10.99
CA LEU A 352 -29.50 8.47 11.41
C LEU A 352 -29.74 9.38 12.61
N LYS A 353 -28.99 9.15 13.69
CA LYS A 353 -29.01 10.04 14.86
C LYS A 353 -28.16 11.27 14.58
N MET A 354 -28.81 12.39 14.30
CA MET A 354 -28.16 13.69 14.17
C MET A 354 -27.68 14.21 15.52
N VAL A 355 -26.47 14.76 15.55
CA VAL A 355 -25.91 15.45 16.72
C VAL A 355 -26.80 16.67 17.06
N GLU A 356 -27.15 16.87 18.33
CA GLU A 356 -28.12 17.89 18.75
C GLU A 356 -27.79 19.33 18.31
N SER A 357 -26.50 19.65 18.13
CA SER A 357 -26.06 20.94 17.61
C SER A 357 -26.60 21.25 16.21
N LEU A 358 -26.78 20.24 15.35
CA LEU A 358 -27.33 20.38 14.00
C LEU A 358 -28.85 20.61 14.00
N LYS A 359 -29.54 20.29 15.10
CA LYS A 359 -31.00 20.51 15.23
C LYS A 359 -31.33 21.98 15.49
N LYS A 360 -30.45 22.72 16.17
CA LYS A 360 -30.67 24.12 16.55
C LYS A 360 -30.28 25.12 15.46
N ASP A 361 -29.33 24.77 14.59
CA ASP A 361 -28.91 25.60 13.48
C ASP A 361 -28.51 24.73 12.28
N LYS A 362 -29.39 24.69 11.27
CA LYS A 362 -29.19 23.91 10.04
C LYS A 362 -28.10 24.49 9.13
N HIS A 363 -27.65 25.72 9.40
CA HIS A 363 -26.61 26.41 8.62
C HIS A 363 -25.25 26.42 9.31
N ALA A 364 -25.18 26.08 10.61
CA ALA A 364 -23.98 26.17 11.45
C ALA A 364 -22.75 25.36 10.99
N PHE A 365 -22.86 24.47 10.01
CA PHE A 365 -21.75 23.62 9.57
C PHE A 365 -21.53 23.60 8.05
N ARG A 366 -22.26 24.42 7.28
CA ARG A 366 -22.14 24.45 5.81
C ARG A 366 -20.72 24.84 5.33
N GLY A 367 -19.98 25.62 6.11
CA GLY A 367 -18.62 26.04 5.78
C GLY A 367 -17.51 25.03 6.11
N CYS A 368 -17.81 23.93 6.81
CA CYS A 368 -16.79 22.97 7.28
C CYS A 368 -16.59 21.75 6.37
N PHE A 369 -17.63 21.34 5.66
CA PHE A 369 -17.64 20.11 4.88
C PHE A 369 -17.46 20.43 3.41
N LEU A 370 -16.53 19.73 2.76
CA LEU A 370 -16.00 20.06 1.43
C LEU A 370 -16.90 19.66 0.25
N HIS A 371 -18.19 19.41 0.47
CA HIS A 371 -19.12 19.07 -0.60
C HIS A 371 -20.31 20.02 -0.61
N GLU A 372 -20.17 21.11 -1.38
CA GLU A 372 -21.31 21.69 -2.09
C GLU A 372 -21.43 20.97 -3.44
N THR A 373 -22.29 19.96 -3.49
CA THR A 373 -22.89 19.47 -4.74
C THR A 373 -24.36 19.26 -4.52
#